data_AF-A0A1M5C030-F1
#
_entry.id   AF-A0A1M5C030-F1
#
_cell.length_a   1.000
_cell.length_b   1.000
_cell.length_c   1.000
_cell.angle_alpha   90.00
_cell.angle_beta   90.00
_cell.angle_gamma   90.00
#
_symmetry.space_group_name_H-M   'P 1'
#
loop_
_entity.id
_entity.type
_entity.pdbx_description
1 polymer ?
#
loop_
_entity_poly.entity_id
_entity_poly.type
_entity_poly.pdbx_seq_one_letter_code
_entity_poly.pdbx_strand_id
1 'polypeptide(L)'
;MEKVNKISGDQIKEVKEILANKAVTQLEQGEDFTELAYTKVEFGYIYSREAGYESLFKVITDQKTVFFAAQKGSLMRLQDAFTEEQFQGTVEQMKLFHGSWL
;
A
#
# COMPACT_ATOMS: atom_id res chain seq x y z
N MET A 1 -16.76 0.57 -13.91
CA MET A 1 -15.82 0.98 -12.84
C MET A 1 -16.63 1.47 -11.67
N GLU A 2 -16.38 0.94 -10.47
CA GLU A 2 -17.04 1.39 -9.23
C GLU A 2 -16.63 2.83 -8.88
N LYS A 3 -17.56 3.60 -8.31
CA LYS A 3 -17.28 4.95 -7.83
C LYS A 3 -16.34 4.89 -6.62
N VAL A 4 -15.33 5.77 -6.60
CA VAL A 4 -14.49 6.00 -5.42
C VAL A 4 -15.19 7.01 -4.51
N ASN A 5 -15.18 6.73 -3.21
CA ASN A 5 -15.72 7.62 -2.20
C ASN A 5 -14.60 8.35 -1.46
N LYS A 6 -14.83 9.62 -1.11
CA LYS A 6 -13.91 10.37 -0.28
C LYS A 6 -13.90 9.77 1.13
N ILE A 7 -12.69 9.48 1.62
CA ILE A 7 -12.47 8.96 2.97
C ILE A 7 -12.21 10.16 3.91
N SER A 8 -12.70 10.10 5.15
CA SER A 8 -12.33 11.09 6.17
C SER A 8 -10.87 10.90 6.60
N GLY A 9 -10.22 11.95 7.12
CA GLY A 9 -8.82 11.89 7.56
C GLY A 9 -8.57 10.81 8.63
N ASP A 10 -9.48 10.69 9.61
CA ASP A 10 -9.36 9.71 10.70
C ASP A 10 -9.49 8.27 10.16
N GLN A 11 -10.44 8.05 9.26
CA GLN A 11 -10.62 6.75 8.62
C GLN A 11 -9.44 6.39 7.70
N ILE A 12 -8.82 7.37 7.02
CA ILE A 12 -7.58 7.13 6.27
C ILE A 12 -6.47 6.62 7.20
N LYS A 13 -6.31 7.25 8.38
CA LYS A 13 -5.28 6.88 9.34
C LYS A 13 -5.48 5.45 9.85
N GLU A 14 -6.68 5.11 10.29
CA GLU A 14 -7.04 3.77 10.78
C GLU A 14 -6.76 2.70 9.71
N VAL A 15 -7.17 2.95 8.47
CA VAL A 15 -6.99 1.99 7.38
C VAL A 15 -5.52 1.83 7.01
N LYS A 16 -4.76 2.93 6.96
CA LYS A 16 -3.31 2.87 6.73
C LYS A 16 -2.63 2.01 7.79
N GLU A 17 -3.01 2.16 9.05
CA GLU A 17 -2.47 1.36 10.16
C GLU A 17 -2.83 -0.13 10.04
N ILE A 18 -4.09 -0.46 9.73
CA ILE A 18 -4.53 -1.85 9.52
C ILE A 18 -3.76 -2.50 8.36
N LEU A 19 -3.62 -1.80 7.23
CA LEU A 19 -2.93 -2.31 6.06
C LEU A 19 -1.41 -2.45 6.31
N ALA A 20 -0.80 -1.47 6.96
CA ALA A 20 0.60 -1.51 7.35
C ALA A 20 0.90 -2.69 8.27
N ASN A 21 0.10 -2.88 9.32
CA ASN A 21 0.26 -3.99 10.26
C ASN A 21 0.11 -5.34 9.55
N LYS A 22 -0.90 -5.49 8.68
CA LYS A 22 -1.06 -6.71 7.89
C LYS A 22 0.11 -6.96 6.93
N ALA A 23 0.64 -5.92 6.29
CA ALA A 23 1.79 -6.06 5.40
C ALA A 23 3.05 -6.50 6.15
N VAL A 24 3.31 -5.94 7.33
CA VAL A 24 4.45 -6.35 8.17
C VAL A 24 4.34 -7.81 8.58
N THR A 25 3.14 -8.34 8.84
CA THR A 25 2.95 -9.78 9.14
C THR A 25 3.20 -10.71 7.95
N GLN A 26 3.28 -10.18 6.72
CA GLN A 26 3.62 -10.95 5.52
C GLN A 26 5.10 -10.84 5.15
N LEU A 27 5.92 -10.17 5.96
CA LEU A 27 7.36 -10.10 5.76
C LEU A 27 8.05 -11.32 6.38
N GLU A 28 9.08 -11.79 5.71
CA GLU A 28 9.90 -12.94 6.10
C GLU A 28 11.26 -12.48 6.62
N GLN A 29 11.60 -12.88 7.85
CA GLN A 29 12.90 -12.57 8.45
C GLN A 29 14.02 -13.34 7.72
N GLY A 30 15.12 -12.65 7.43
CA GLY A 30 16.25 -13.17 6.66
C GLY A 30 16.13 -12.96 5.15
N GLU A 31 14.93 -12.68 4.64
CA GLU A 31 14.70 -12.35 3.23
C GLU A 31 14.28 -10.88 3.05
N ASP A 32 13.26 -10.46 3.79
CA ASP A 32 12.71 -9.11 3.70
C ASP A 32 13.33 -8.17 4.71
N PHE A 33 13.74 -8.67 5.86
CA PHE A 33 14.36 -7.88 6.91
C PHE A 33 15.29 -8.73 7.77
N THR A 34 16.30 -8.12 8.37
CA THR A 34 17.06 -8.75 9.48
C THR A 34 16.48 -8.33 10.81
N GLU A 35 16.27 -7.03 10.95
CA GLU A 35 15.63 -6.38 12.08
C GLU A 35 14.53 -5.45 11.58
N LEU A 36 13.40 -5.39 12.29
CA LEU A 36 12.32 -4.45 11.93
C LEU A 36 12.64 -2.99 12.28
N ALA A 37 13.83 -2.71 12.83
CA ALA A 37 14.27 -1.37 13.15
C ALA A 37 14.23 -0.47 11.90
N TYR A 38 13.73 0.76 12.07
CA TYR A 38 13.60 1.75 10.99
C TYR A 38 12.68 1.35 9.82
N THR A 39 11.84 0.31 9.99
CA THR A 39 10.83 -0.05 9.00
C THR A 39 9.87 1.11 8.77
N LYS A 40 9.67 1.48 7.50
CA LYS A 40 8.77 2.56 7.08
C LYS A 40 7.70 2.02 6.14
N VAL A 41 6.51 2.60 6.23
CA VAL A 41 5.42 2.31 5.30
C VAL A 41 5.05 3.59 4.56
N GLU A 42 5.08 3.53 3.23
CA GLU A 42 4.77 4.67 2.36
C GLU A 42 3.59 4.33 1.44
N PHE A 43 2.51 5.09 1.62
CA PHE A 43 1.31 4.95 0.79
C PHE A 43 1.41 5.81 -0.46
N GLY A 44 1.24 5.19 -1.62
CA GLY A 44 1.13 5.88 -2.90
C GLY A 44 -0.26 6.50 -3.10
N TYR A 45 -1.30 5.70 -2.85
CA TYR A 45 -2.70 6.14 -2.80
C TYR A 45 -3.54 5.22 -1.90
N ILE A 46 -4.70 5.72 -1.48
CA ILE A 46 -5.74 4.93 -0.80
C ILE A 46 -7.12 5.48 -1.14
N TYR A 47 -8.02 4.60 -1.60
CA TYR A 47 -9.39 4.95 -1.95
C TYR A 47 -10.38 4.00 -1.28
N SER A 48 -11.56 4.52 -0.94
CA SER A 48 -12.69 3.69 -0.49
C SER A 48 -13.54 3.31 -1.69
N ARG A 49 -13.84 2.01 -1.80
CA ARG A 49 -14.77 1.41 -2.77
C ARG A 49 -15.82 0.57 -2.01
N GLU A 50 -16.85 0.11 -2.72
CA GLU A 50 -17.91 -0.71 -2.13
C GLU A 50 -17.38 -2.02 -1.52
N ALA A 51 -16.45 -2.69 -2.22
CA ALA A 51 -15.85 -3.94 -1.77
C ALA A 51 -14.64 -3.76 -0.81
N GLY A 52 -14.47 -2.57 -0.21
CA GLY A 52 -13.39 -2.24 0.71
C GLY A 52 -12.42 -1.20 0.15
N TYR A 53 -11.17 -1.23 0.61
CA TYR A 53 -10.16 -0.24 0.21
C TYR A 53 -9.35 -0.71 -0.99
N GLU A 54 -9.03 0.24 -1.86
CA GLU A 54 -8.05 0.07 -2.92
C GLU A 54 -6.82 0.92 -2.58
N SER A 55 -5.64 0.31 -2.54
CA SER A 55 -4.41 1.00 -2.17
C SER A 55 -3.20 0.34 -2.81
N LEU A 56 -2.20 1.16 -3.14
CA LEU A 56 -0.84 0.73 -3.47
C LEU A 56 0.12 1.41 -2.51
N PHE A 57 0.95 0.62 -1.85
CA PHE A 57 1.91 1.10 -0.86
C PHE A 57 3.13 0.20 -0.80
N LYS A 58 4.18 0.66 -0.12
CA LYS A 58 5.43 -0.08 0.06
C LYS A 58 5.87 -0.09 1.51
N VAL A 59 6.52 -1.18 1.89
CA VAL A 59 7.21 -1.33 3.18
C VAL A 59 8.71 -1.34 2.89
N ILE A 60 9.42 -0.40 3.48
CA ILE A 60 10.88 -0.22 3.33
C ILE A 60 11.52 -0.76 4.61
N THR A 61 12.39 -1.74 4.47
CA THR A 61 13.12 -2.39 5.57
C THR A 61 14.62 -2.11 5.46
N ASP A 62 15.42 -2.76 6.31
CA ASP A 62 16.88 -2.76 6.26
C ASP A 62 17.45 -3.54 5.05
N GLN A 63 16.69 -4.48 4.48
CA GLN A 63 17.16 -5.31 3.37
C GLN A 63 16.57 -4.93 2.01
N LYS A 64 15.27 -4.66 1.93
CA LYS A 64 14.63 -4.32 0.64
C LYS A 64 13.35 -3.50 0.80
N THR A 65 12.78 -3.14 -0.34
CA THR A 65 11.45 -2.57 -0.41
C THR A 65 10.49 -3.63 -0.91
N VAL A 66 9.40 -3.88 -0.16
CA VAL A 66 8.35 -4.83 -0.51
C VAL A 66 7.09 -4.06 -0.85
N PHE A 67 6.50 -4.33 -2.01
CA PHE A 67 5.33 -3.62 -2.52
C PHE A 67 4.05 -4.41 -2.26
N PHE A 68 2.98 -3.70 -1.92
CA PHE A 68 1.69 -4.28 -1.58
C PHE A 68 0.54 -3.55 -2.28
N ALA A 69 -0.44 -4.33 -2.71
CA ALA A 69 -1.72 -3.83 -3.20
C ALA A 69 -2.87 -4.34 -2.32
N ALA A 70 -3.72 -3.43 -1.86
CA ALA A 70 -5.00 -3.77 -1.26
C ALA A 70 -6.09 -3.60 -2.31
N GLN A 71 -6.94 -4.61 -2.52
CA GLN A 71 -8.09 -4.51 -3.40
C GLN A 71 -9.14 -5.57 -3.03
N LYS A 72 -10.44 -5.23 -3.16
CA LYS A 72 -11.57 -6.14 -2.89
C LYS A 72 -11.46 -6.86 -1.53
N GLY A 73 -11.05 -6.12 -0.50
CA GLY A 73 -10.90 -6.65 0.86
C GLY A 73 -9.67 -7.53 1.10
N SER A 74 -8.84 -7.76 0.08
CA SER A 74 -7.62 -8.57 0.17
C SER A 74 -6.36 -7.72 0.14
N LEU A 75 -5.32 -8.16 0.83
CA LEU A 75 -3.97 -7.59 0.76
C LEU A 75 -3.07 -8.57 0.02
N MET A 76 -2.42 -8.10 -1.03
CA MET A 76 -1.52 -8.87 -1.87
C MET A 76 -0.12 -8.28 -1.81
N ARG A 77 0.86 -9.12 -1.49
CA ARG A 77 2.27 -8.85 -1.77
C ARG A 77 2.48 -8.92 -3.29
N LEU A 78 3.09 -7.89 -3.87
CA LEU A 78 3.43 -7.88 -5.29
C LEU A 78 4.70 -8.71 -5.52
N GLN A 79 4.85 -9.24 -6.74
CA GLN A 79 6.01 -10.07 -7.10
C GLN A 79 7.31 -9.30 -6.89
N ASP A 80 8.40 -10.00 -6.55
CA ASP A 80 9.70 -9.36 -6.27
C ASP A 80 10.28 -8.61 -7.49
N ALA A 81 9.81 -8.91 -8.70
CA ALA A 81 10.17 -8.18 -9.92
C ALA A 81 9.44 -6.83 -10.06
N PHE A 82 8.49 -6.50 -9.18
CA PHE A 82 7.79 -5.22 -9.19
C PHE A 82 8.72 -4.10 -8.74
N THR A 83 8.81 -3.04 -9.54
CA THR A 83 9.84 -2.00 -9.36
C THR A 83 9.29 -0.68 -8.80
N GLU A 84 10.18 0.16 -8.29
CA GLU A 84 9.84 1.53 -7.89
C GLU A 84 9.27 2.35 -9.07
N GLU A 85 9.76 2.15 -10.29
CA GLU A 85 9.22 2.82 -11.49
C GLU A 85 7.76 2.42 -11.75
N GLN A 86 7.43 1.13 -11.64
CA GLN A 86 6.07 0.64 -11.76
C GLN A 86 5.17 1.15 -10.63
N PHE A 87 5.72 1.24 -9.40
CA PHE A 87 5.03 1.84 -8.27
C PHE A 87 4.66 3.30 -8.57
N GLN A 88 5.63 4.14 -8.92
CA GLN A 88 5.40 5.56 -9.19
C GLN A 88 4.46 5.77 -10.38
N GLY A 89 4.67 5.05 -11.49
CA GLY A 89 3.80 5.14 -12.66
C GLY A 89 2.35 4.75 -12.35
N THR A 90 2.15 3.70 -11.53
CA THR A 90 0.79 3.31 -11.11
C THR A 90 0.15 4.36 -10.19
N VAL A 91 0.92 4.92 -9.26
CA VAL A 91 0.46 6.00 -8.36
C VAL A 91 0.06 7.24 -9.15
N GLU A 92 0.87 7.67 -10.11
CA GLU A 92 0.58 8.81 -10.99
C GLU A 92 -0.69 8.57 -11.80
N GLN A 93 -0.81 7.41 -12.44
CA GLN A 93 -2.02 7.06 -13.18
C GLN A 93 -3.25 7.11 -12.26
N MET A 94 -3.20 6.49 -11.08
CA MET A 94 -4.33 6.47 -10.17
C MET A 94 -4.69 7.85 -9.64
N LYS A 95 -3.72 8.74 -9.41
CA LYS A 95 -3.96 10.14 -9.06
C LYS A 95 -4.59 10.92 -10.21
N LEU A 96 -4.20 10.64 -11.47
CA LEU A 96 -4.82 11.26 -12.65
C LEU A 96 -6.28 10.81 -12.83
N PHE A 97 -6.57 9.51 -12.64
CA PHE A 97 -7.91 8.96 -12.86
C PHE A 97 -8.90 9.28 -11.73
N HIS A 98 -8.45 9.30 -10.47
CA HIS A 98 -9.32 9.44 -9.30
C HIS A 98 -9.14 10.74 -8.54
N GLY A 99 -8.10 11.53 -8.85
CA GLY A 99 -7.70 12.72 -8.09
C GLY A 99 -6.68 12.39 -6.99
N SER A 100 -5.93 13.39 -6.55
CA SER A 100 -4.86 13.26 -5.54
C SER A 100 -5.38 13.25 -4.11
N TRP A 101 -6.35 12.40 -3.79
CA TRP A 101 -6.88 12.31 -2.44
C TRP A 101 -5.88 11.55 -1.55
N LEU A 102 -5.10 12.32 -0.76
CA LEU A 102 -4.23 11.85 0.32
C LEU A 102 -4.45 12.68 1.57
#